data_AF-A0A0M8KRT0-F1
#
_entry.id   AF-A0A0M8KRT0-F1
#
_cell.length_a   1.000
_cell.length_b   1.000
_cell.length_c   1.000
_cell.angle_alpha   90.00
_cell.angle_beta   90.00
_cell.angle_gamma   90.00
#
_symmetry.space_group_name_H-M   'P 1'
#
loop_
_entity.id
_entity.type
_entity.pdbx_description
1 polymer ?
#
loop_
_entity_poly.entity_id
_entity_poly.type
_entity_poly.pdbx_seq_one_letter_code
_entity_poly.pdbx_strand_id
1 'polypeptide(L)'
;MTAAAARRPSSSVRGPGADRAVPAADPAPRGRPAPADRPVVVGILLALFVLSIAVTAWRHPDGVVVSRDPGYAPMPVLLLLVPALAAMALTVQLPRGRGAAELSVRRGSALRAETAVLLGLVLAFPLLVPLLPTGEDYVLVKAALFLLVPSVVLALSARRRGASVMIRRPEVGAAVIALPALVLGVLSTVGPFSSGGPASWPRLEVLLIAATATAITAGLGEELIYRRFLQTRLEALLGPWTGLLLASLLFGLMHVLSHGGGAWWESAAQVIALQGTTGIALGLMWRRWRRLWVCVLAHVLLNGLGVLLHLLGLLG
;
A
#
# COMPACT_ATOMS: atom_id res chain seq x y z
N MET A 1 -100.85 5.89 6.40
CA MET A 1 -100.90 7.11 5.56
C MET A 1 -100.15 8.19 6.34
N THR A 2 -99.01 8.77 5.98
CA THR A 2 -98.27 8.89 4.71
C THR A 2 -96.83 9.37 5.03
N ALA A 3 -95.84 8.71 4.41
CA ALA A 3 -94.49 9.11 3.95
C ALA A 3 -93.93 10.53 4.29
N ALA A 4 -92.71 10.67 4.84
CA ALA A 4 -91.37 10.72 4.18
C ALA A 4 -91.06 12.07 3.49
N ALA A 5 -89.85 12.65 3.40
CA ALA A 5 -88.48 12.38 3.83
C ALA A 5 -87.66 13.69 3.69
N ALA A 6 -86.69 13.95 4.57
CA ALA A 6 -85.73 15.05 4.43
C ALA A 6 -84.42 14.53 3.80
N ARG A 7 -84.00 15.11 2.67
CA ARG A 7 -82.73 14.79 1.98
C ARG A 7 -81.57 15.60 2.54
N ARG A 8 -80.45 14.92 2.82
CA ARG A 8 -79.13 15.50 3.15
C ARG A 8 -78.32 15.83 1.89
N PRO A 9 -77.39 16.80 1.93
CA PRO A 9 -76.39 16.99 0.87
C PRO A 9 -75.15 16.09 1.03
N SER A 10 -74.47 15.96 -0.10
CA SER A 10 -73.36 15.09 -0.52
C SER A 10 -72.16 14.94 0.44
N SER A 11 -71.76 13.68 0.69
CA SER A 11 -70.44 13.30 1.21
C SER A 11 -69.46 13.05 0.07
N SER A 12 -68.32 13.71 0.13
CA SER A 12 -67.16 13.55 -0.75
C SER A 12 -66.55 12.14 -0.67
N VAL A 13 -66.17 11.63 -1.83
CA VAL A 13 -65.44 10.38 -2.02
C VAL A 13 -64.01 10.53 -1.48
N ARG A 14 -63.65 9.78 -0.44
CA ARG A 14 -62.26 9.55 -0.02
C ARG A 14 -61.71 8.35 -0.80
N GLY A 15 -60.70 8.55 -1.64
CA GLY A 15 -59.93 7.48 -2.25
C GLY A 15 -58.97 6.83 -1.24
N PRO A 16 -58.70 5.51 -1.31
CA PRO A 16 -57.71 4.85 -0.49
C PRO A 16 -56.35 4.92 -1.20
N GLY A 17 -55.50 5.85 -0.77
CA GLY A 17 -54.15 6.02 -1.28
C GLY A 17 -53.29 6.69 -0.22
N ALA A 18 -53.25 6.11 0.98
CA ALA A 18 -52.31 6.54 2.00
C ALA A 18 -50.90 6.17 1.51
N ASP A 19 -50.14 7.20 1.13
CA ASP A 19 -48.69 7.17 1.01
C ASP A 19 -48.11 6.47 2.25
N ARG A 20 -47.75 5.19 2.08
CA ARG A 20 -46.80 4.55 3.00
C ARG A 20 -45.46 5.19 2.71
N ALA A 21 -45.16 6.28 3.43
CA ALA A 21 -43.82 6.80 3.55
C ALA A 21 -42.89 5.61 3.86
N VAL A 22 -42.05 5.26 2.90
CA VAL A 22 -40.97 4.30 3.10
C VAL A 22 -40.15 4.86 4.26
N PRO A 23 -40.02 4.16 5.40
CA PRO A 23 -39.21 4.66 6.49
C PRO A 23 -37.81 4.92 5.94
N ALA A 24 -37.34 6.16 6.07
CA ALA A 24 -36.00 6.54 5.68
C ALA A 24 -35.04 5.51 6.27
N ALA A 25 -34.30 4.83 5.41
CA ALA A 25 -33.36 3.80 5.83
C ALA A 25 -32.48 4.40 6.93
N ASP A 26 -32.54 3.77 8.11
CA ASP A 26 -31.75 4.17 9.28
C ASP A 26 -30.31 4.38 8.82
N PRO A 27 -29.70 5.57 9.00
CA PRO A 27 -28.39 5.83 8.44
C PRO A 27 -27.41 4.81 9.02
N ALA A 28 -26.93 3.91 8.14
CA ALA A 28 -26.05 2.81 8.52
C ALA A 28 -25.01 3.30 9.53
N PRO A 29 -24.81 2.61 10.67
CA PRO A 29 -24.07 3.15 11.82
C PRO A 29 -22.74 3.74 11.37
N ARG A 30 -22.60 5.06 11.48
CA ARG A 30 -21.43 5.79 11.01
C ARG A 30 -20.22 5.26 11.79
N GLY A 31 -19.25 4.68 11.08
CA GLY A 31 -18.03 4.18 11.71
C GLY A 31 -17.29 5.32 12.41
N ARG A 32 -16.59 5.01 13.50
CA ARG A 32 -15.80 6.02 14.23
C ARG A 32 -14.62 6.48 13.36
N PRO A 33 -14.29 7.78 13.32
CA PRO A 33 -13.09 8.24 12.63
C PRO A 33 -11.82 7.64 13.27
N ALA A 34 -10.74 7.60 12.50
CA ALA A 34 -9.42 7.25 13.03
C ALA A 34 -8.98 8.26 14.13
N PRO A 35 -8.20 7.83 15.13
CA PRO A 35 -7.65 8.75 16.11
C PRO A 35 -6.66 9.74 15.47
N ALA A 36 -6.41 10.86 16.15
CA ALA A 36 -5.36 11.78 15.76
C ALA A 36 -3.97 11.17 16.00
N ASP A 37 -2.99 11.59 15.20
CA ASP A 37 -1.59 11.23 15.40
C ASP A 37 -1.05 11.77 16.74
N ARG A 38 -0.13 11.03 17.35
CA ARG A 38 0.68 11.53 18.46
C ARG A 38 1.93 12.21 17.90
N PRO A 39 2.10 13.54 18.03
CA PRO A 39 3.20 14.27 17.38
C PRO A 39 4.59 13.72 17.74
N VAL A 40 4.79 13.32 19.00
CA VAL A 40 6.05 12.72 19.48
C VAL A 40 6.37 11.42 18.73
N VAL A 41 5.38 10.56 18.50
CA VAL A 41 5.59 9.28 17.80
C VAL A 41 5.93 9.53 16.33
N VAL A 42 5.22 10.45 15.68
CA VAL A 42 5.52 10.86 14.30
C VAL A 42 6.93 11.44 14.21
N GLY A 43 7.32 12.31 15.16
CA GLY A 43 8.66 12.90 15.24
C GLY A 43 9.76 11.84 15.38
N ILE A 44 9.58 10.85 16.24
CA ILE A 44 10.52 9.73 16.42
C ILE A 44 10.67 8.93 15.12
N LEU A 45 9.55 8.58 14.47
CA LEU A 45 9.58 7.80 13.22
C LEU A 45 10.27 8.59 12.10
N LEU A 46 9.96 9.87 11.94
CA LEU A 46 10.63 10.73 10.96
C LEU A 46 12.12 10.87 11.26
N ALA A 47 12.50 11.06 12.53
CA ALA A 47 13.90 11.12 12.94
C ALA A 47 14.64 9.82 12.61
N LEU A 48 13.98 8.66 12.77
CA LEU A 48 14.56 7.37 12.39
C LEU A 48 14.83 7.28 10.88
N PHE A 49 13.91 7.71 10.03
CA PHE A 49 14.12 7.76 8.57
C PHE A 49 15.27 8.70 8.20
N VAL A 50 15.26 9.93 8.74
CA VAL A 50 16.30 10.92 8.47
C VAL A 50 17.67 10.45 8.94
N LEU A 51 17.75 9.88 10.16
CA LEU A 51 18.99 9.32 10.69
C LEU A 51 19.49 8.15 9.84
N SER A 52 18.59 7.27 9.40
CA SER A 52 18.95 6.14 8.53
C SER A 52 19.52 6.61 7.20
N ILE A 53 18.94 7.65 6.60
CA ILE A 53 19.46 8.29 5.38
C ILE A 53 20.83 8.89 5.63
N ALA A 54 20.99 9.68 6.70
CA ALA A 54 22.24 10.35 7.03
C ALA A 54 23.38 9.36 7.31
N VAL A 55 23.10 8.33 8.11
CA VAL A 55 24.07 7.28 8.45
C VAL A 55 24.46 6.49 7.19
N THR A 56 23.50 6.10 6.36
CA THR A 56 23.79 5.36 5.12
C THR A 56 24.64 6.21 4.18
N ALA A 57 24.30 7.48 3.97
CA ALA A 57 25.08 8.39 3.13
C ALA A 57 26.49 8.64 3.67
N TRP A 58 26.64 8.75 4.99
CA TRP A 58 27.93 8.97 5.64
C TRP A 58 28.84 7.75 5.60
N ARG A 59 28.29 6.54 5.80
CA ARG A 59 29.05 5.28 5.77
C ARG A 59 29.42 4.85 4.34
N HIS A 60 28.67 5.33 3.36
CA HIS A 60 28.85 4.98 1.94
C HIS A 60 29.00 6.25 1.09
N PRO A 61 30.14 6.99 1.21
CA PRO A 61 30.35 8.24 0.49
C PRO A 61 30.34 8.05 -1.04
N ASP A 62 30.82 6.89 -1.51
CA ASP A 62 30.80 6.52 -2.93
C ASP A 62 29.44 5.96 -3.39
N GLY A 63 28.49 5.82 -2.46
CA GLY A 63 27.16 5.30 -2.72
C GLY A 63 26.97 3.84 -2.34
N VAL A 64 25.74 3.36 -2.57
CA VAL A 64 25.31 2.00 -2.25
C VAL A 64 24.83 1.28 -3.50
N VAL A 65 25.05 -0.03 -3.53
CA VAL A 65 24.52 -0.90 -4.59
C VAL A 65 23.11 -1.32 -4.20
N VAL A 66 22.15 -1.16 -5.10
CA VAL A 66 20.72 -1.43 -4.83
C VAL A 66 20.27 -2.83 -5.18
N SER A 67 21.11 -3.60 -5.87
CA SER A 67 20.88 -5.03 -6.14
C SER A 67 22.15 -5.82 -5.83
N ARG A 68 21.99 -7.09 -5.47
CA ARG A 68 23.11 -8.02 -5.31
C ARG A 68 23.54 -8.68 -6.62
N ASP A 69 22.76 -8.50 -7.68
CA ASP A 69 23.11 -9.02 -9.00
C ASP A 69 24.37 -8.32 -9.54
N PRO A 70 25.26 -9.03 -10.25
CA PRO A 70 26.42 -8.41 -10.87
C PRO A 70 26.02 -7.33 -11.88
N GLY A 71 26.76 -6.22 -11.95
CA GLY A 71 26.60 -5.16 -12.95
C GLY A 71 26.02 -3.84 -12.43
N TYR A 72 25.44 -3.85 -11.23
CA TYR A 72 24.97 -2.62 -10.58
C TYR A 72 26.13 -1.83 -9.99
N ALA A 73 26.21 -0.55 -10.35
CA ALA A 73 27.21 0.37 -9.80
C ALA A 73 26.69 0.99 -8.48
N PRO A 74 27.60 1.31 -7.52
CA PRO A 74 27.24 2.13 -6.37
C PRO A 74 26.68 3.47 -6.82
N MET A 75 25.60 3.93 -6.18
CA MET A 75 25.06 5.27 -6.41
C MET A 75 24.90 6.06 -5.12
N PRO A 76 25.18 7.37 -5.14
CA PRO A 76 24.97 8.24 -3.99
C PRO A 76 23.55 8.11 -3.45
N VAL A 77 23.43 7.92 -2.13
CA VAL A 77 22.16 7.67 -1.44
C VAL A 77 21.13 8.75 -1.79
N LEU A 78 21.52 10.03 -1.81
CA LEU A 78 20.59 11.12 -2.11
C LEU A 78 20.03 11.07 -3.53
N LEU A 79 20.81 10.61 -4.52
CA LEU A 79 20.33 10.45 -5.90
C LEU A 79 19.29 9.32 -5.99
N LEU A 80 19.53 8.22 -5.26
CA LEU A 80 18.59 7.10 -5.17
C LEU A 80 17.25 7.48 -4.53
N LEU A 81 17.20 8.54 -3.71
CA LEU A 81 15.96 9.00 -3.09
C LEU A 81 15.13 9.93 -3.99
N VAL A 82 15.72 10.52 -5.04
CA VAL A 82 15.05 11.50 -5.90
C VAL A 82 13.75 10.97 -6.50
N PRO A 83 13.67 9.74 -7.08
CA PRO A 83 12.42 9.20 -7.62
C PRO A 83 11.30 9.12 -6.58
N ALA A 84 11.61 8.64 -5.37
CA ALA A 84 10.66 8.53 -4.27
C ALA A 84 10.19 9.92 -3.82
N LEU A 85 11.10 10.86 -3.60
CA LEU A 85 10.77 12.24 -3.20
C LEU A 85 9.94 12.98 -4.26
N ALA A 86 10.26 12.81 -5.54
CA ALA A 86 9.48 13.37 -6.65
C ALA A 86 8.05 12.80 -6.67
N ALA A 87 7.91 11.48 -6.49
CA ALA A 87 6.61 10.84 -6.41
C ALA A 87 5.79 11.29 -5.18
N MET A 88 6.45 11.51 -4.03
CA MET A 88 5.80 12.11 -2.84
C MET A 88 5.31 13.53 -3.12
N ALA A 89 6.17 14.38 -3.71
CA ALA A 89 5.84 15.76 -4.05
C ALA A 89 4.62 15.82 -4.98
N LEU A 90 4.64 15.03 -6.07
CA LEU A 90 3.50 14.91 -6.98
C LEU A 90 2.24 14.43 -6.27
N THR A 91 2.34 13.41 -5.41
CA THR A 91 1.18 12.89 -4.67
C THR A 91 0.53 13.95 -3.78
N VAL A 92 1.33 14.82 -3.17
CA VAL A 92 0.84 15.91 -2.31
C VAL A 92 0.23 17.04 -3.14
N GLN A 93 0.85 17.39 -4.27
CA GLN A 93 0.43 18.51 -5.12
C GLN A 93 -0.79 18.19 -6.00
N LEU A 94 -0.92 16.94 -6.45
CA LEU A 94 -2.00 16.55 -7.35
C LEU A 94 -3.38 16.59 -6.66
N PRO A 95 -4.47 16.83 -7.42
CA PRO A 95 -5.81 16.99 -6.87
C PRO A 95 -6.26 15.83 -5.96
N ARG A 96 -7.04 16.16 -4.92
CA ARG A 96 -7.61 15.13 -4.01
C ARG A 96 -8.66 14.25 -4.69
N GLY A 97 -9.26 14.77 -5.77
CA GLY A 97 -10.50 14.23 -6.31
C GLY A 97 -11.73 14.78 -5.60
N ARG A 98 -12.92 14.44 -6.10
CA ARG A 98 -14.20 14.77 -5.47
C ARG A 98 -14.52 13.74 -4.38
N GLY A 99 -15.01 14.22 -3.24
CA GLY A 99 -15.17 13.41 -2.02
C GLY A 99 -13.88 13.25 -1.22
N ALA A 100 -13.94 12.50 -0.12
CA ALA A 100 -12.82 12.33 0.80
C ALA A 100 -12.33 10.87 0.86
N ALA A 101 -11.00 10.72 0.92
CA ALA A 101 -10.34 9.44 1.19
C ALA A 101 -10.44 9.08 2.69
N GLU A 102 -11.63 8.66 3.12
CA GLU A 102 -11.94 8.43 4.53
C GLU A 102 -11.72 6.98 4.97
N LEU A 103 -11.21 6.84 6.19
CA LEU A 103 -11.19 5.60 6.95
C LEU A 103 -12.14 5.71 8.12
N SER A 104 -13.02 4.72 8.29
CA SER A 104 -13.87 4.63 9.47
C SER A 104 -13.82 3.23 10.09
N VAL A 105 -13.70 3.20 11.41
CA VAL A 105 -13.66 2.01 12.24
C VAL A 105 -15.08 1.54 12.50
N ARG A 106 -15.38 0.30 12.10
CA ARG A 106 -16.67 -0.35 12.35
C ARG A 106 -16.60 -1.26 13.56
N ARG A 107 -15.51 -2.01 13.72
CA ARG A 107 -15.34 -2.96 14.83
C ARG A 107 -13.91 -2.95 15.37
N GLY A 108 -13.73 -2.29 16.52
CA GLY A 108 -12.42 -2.11 17.14
C GLY A 108 -11.74 -3.40 17.60
N SER A 109 -12.49 -4.39 18.09
CA SER A 109 -11.92 -5.69 18.53
C SER A 109 -11.39 -6.51 17.35
N ALA A 110 -12.18 -6.63 16.28
CA ALA A 110 -11.77 -7.28 15.04
C ALA A 110 -10.57 -6.55 14.41
N LEU A 111 -10.61 -5.21 14.37
CA LEU A 111 -9.51 -4.38 13.91
C LEU A 111 -8.19 -4.72 14.62
N ARG A 112 -8.18 -4.75 15.95
CA ARG A 112 -6.96 -5.08 16.73
C ARG A 112 -6.44 -6.48 16.46
N ALA A 113 -7.32 -7.48 16.44
CA ALA A 113 -6.95 -8.87 16.18
C ALA A 113 -6.38 -9.04 14.75
N GLU A 114 -7.03 -8.44 13.75
CA GLU A 114 -6.55 -8.46 12.37
C GLU A 114 -5.21 -7.76 12.22
N THR A 115 -5.01 -6.60 12.85
CA THR A 115 -3.72 -5.90 12.85
C THR A 115 -2.63 -6.76 13.50
N ALA A 116 -2.91 -7.42 14.63
CA ALA A 116 -1.95 -8.28 15.30
C ALA A 116 -1.53 -9.47 14.41
N VAL A 117 -2.48 -10.11 13.72
CA VAL A 117 -2.17 -11.17 12.76
C VAL A 117 -1.31 -10.64 11.61
N LEU A 118 -1.68 -9.50 11.02
CA LEU A 118 -0.90 -8.91 9.92
C LEU A 118 0.51 -8.54 10.35
N LEU A 119 0.68 -7.97 11.55
CA LEU A 119 1.98 -7.70 12.16
C LEU A 119 2.79 -8.99 12.34
N GLY A 120 2.15 -10.05 12.85
CA GLY A 120 2.77 -11.37 12.96
C GLY A 120 3.28 -11.89 11.62
N LEU A 121 2.48 -11.78 10.54
CA LEU A 121 2.87 -12.23 9.20
C LEU A 121 4.06 -11.45 8.64
N VAL A 122 4.04 -10.11 8.73
CA VAL A 122 5.15 -9.27 8.21
C VAL A 122 6.44 -9.42 9.02
N LEU A 123 6.34 -9.70 10.32
CA LEU A 123 7.50 -9.95 11.17
C LEU A 123 8.04 -11.38 11.02
N ALA A 124 7.16 -12.36 10.78
CA ALA A 124 7.56 -13.75 10.54
C ALA A 124 8.37 -13.89 9.25
N PHE A 125 8.01 -13.16 8.19
CA PHE A 125 8.69 -13.27 6.89
C PHE A 125 10.23 -13.13 6.98
N PRO A 126 10.81 -12.01 7.45
CA PRO A 126 12.26 -11.87 7.51
C PRO A 126 12.93 -12.86 8.48
N LEU A 127 12.20 -13.41 9.46
CA LEU A 127 12.70 -14.44 10.37
C LEU A 127 12.74 -15.84 9.71
N LEU A 128 11.84 -16.09 8.76
CA LEU A 128 11.77 -17.35 8.02
C LEU A 128 12.77 -17.38 6.85
N VAL A 129 13.07 -16.25 6.22
CA VAL A 129 13.94 -16.17 5.03
C VAL A 129 15.29 -16.90 5.21
N PRO A 130 16.03 -16.79 6.33
CA PRO A 130 17.29 -17.52 6.53
C PRO A 130 17.14 -19.04 6.57
N LEU A 131 15.92 -19.55 6.77
CA LEU A 131 15.61 -20.97 6.87
C LEU A 131 15.15 -21.57 5.53
N LEU A 132 14.99 -20.75 4.50
CA LEU A 132 14.51 -21.19 3.19
C LEU A 132 15.69 -21.69 2.35
N PRO A 133 15.69 -22.98 1.93
CA PRO A 133 16.83 -23.56 1.24
C PRO A 133 16.94 -23.09 -0.22
N THR A 134 15.84 -22.68 -0.85
CA THR A 134 15.85 -22.25 -2.26
C THR A 134 15.18 -20.90 -2.51
N GLY A 135 15.43 -20.33 -3.69
CA GLY A 135 14.77 -19.10 -4.15
C GLY A 135 13.28 -19.30 -4.44
N GLU A 136 12.87 -20.49 -4.87
CA GLU A 136 11.47 -20.85 -5.06
C GLU A 136 10.73 -20.83 -3.71
N ASP A 137 11.34 -21.36 -2.65
CA ASP A 137 10.76 -21.31 -1.30
C ASP A 137 10.55 -19.87 -0.83
N TYR A 138 11.49 -18.98 -1.13
CA TYR A 138 11.34 -17.55 -0.86
C TYR A 138 10.10 -16.96 -1.55
N VAL A 139 9.91 -17.26 -2.84
CA VAL A 139 8.75 -16.80 -3.60
C VAL A 139 7.45 -17.39 -3.06
N LEU A 140 7.42 -18.68 -2.74
CA LEU A 140 6.23 -19.38 -2.24
C LEU A 140 5.82 -18.89 -0.85
N VAL A 141 6.79 -18.75 0.07
CA VAL A 141 6.53 -18.21 1.42
C VAL A 141 6.07 -16.76 1.33
N LYS A 142 6.65 -15.95 0.44
CA LYS A 142 6.20 -14.57 0.21
C LYS A 142 4.77 -14.53 -0.33
N ALA A 143 4.43 -15.36 -1.31
CA ALA A 143 3.07 -15.49 -1.84
C ALA A 143 2.08 -15.93 -0.74
N ALA A 144 2.45 -16.90 0.09
CA ALA A 144 1.63 -17.37 1.19
C ALA A 144 1.37 -16.25 2.22
N LEU A 145 2.44 -15.62 2.72
CA LEU A 145 2.37 -14.67 3.83
C LEU A 145 1.83 -13.29 3.41
N PHE A 146 2.06 -12.85 2.17
CA PHE A 146 1.70 -11.50 1.73
C PHE A 146 0.42 -11.45 0.87
N LEU A 147 0.03 -12.57 0.25
CA LEU A 147 -1.16 -12.63 -0.59
C LEU A 147 -2.23 -13.56 -0.01
N LEU A 148 -1.92 -14.86 0.12
CA LEU A 148 -2.94 -15.88 0.41
C LEU A 148 -3.48 -15.81 1.85
N VAL A 149 -2.61 -16.02 2.83
CA VAL A 149 -2.97 -16.05 4.26
C VAL A 149 -3.66 -14.77 4.72
N PRO A 150 -3.13 -13.55 4.47
CA PRO A 150 -3.79 -12.33 4.94
C PRO A 150 -5.15 -12.13 4.26
N SER A 151 -5.27 -12.46 2.97
CA SER A 151 -6.56 -12.36 2.26
C SER A 151 -7.61 -13.31 2.83
N VAL A 152 -7.24 -14.57 3.07
CA VAL A 152 -8.13 -15.59 3.64
C VAL A 152 -8.53 -15.22 5.07
N VAL A 153 -7.57 -14.86 5.94
CA VAL A 153 -7.85 -14.47 7.32
C VAL A 153 -8.79 -13.28 7.39
N LEU A 154 -8.54 -12.23 6.60
CA LEU A 154 -9.38 -11.04 6.59
C LEU A 154 -10.75 -11.31 5.98
N ALA A 155 -10.84 -12.15 4.93
CA ALA A 155 -12.12 -12.55 4.35
C ALA A 155 -12.96 -13.37 5.35
N LEU A 156 -12.36 -14.33 6.06
CA LEU A 156 -13.04 -15.11 7.08
C LEU A 156 -13.46 -14.25 8.28
N SER A 157 -12.59 -13.33 8.72
CA SER A 157 -12.93 -12.34 9.77
C SER A 157 -14.12 -11.49 9.32
N ALA A 158 -14.10 -10.95 8.10
CA ALA A 158 -15.19 -10.15 7.56
C ALA A 158 -16.49 -10.93 7.40
N ARG A 159 -16.45 -12.22 7.04
CA ARG A 159 -17.64 -13.08 6.98
C ARG A 159 -18.25 -13.35 8.35
N ARG A 160 -17.41 -13.64 9.36
CA ARG A 160 -17.86 -13.99 10.72
C ARG A 160 -18.26 -12.78 11.55
N ARG A 161 -17.51 -11.68 11.41
CA ARG A 161 -17.59 -10.50 12.27
C ARG A 161 -17.96 -9.24 11.50
N GLY A 162 -18.16 -9.27 10.20
CA GLY A 162 -18.30 -8.05 9.39
C GLY A 162 -16.98 -7.31 9.21
N ALA A 163 -16.95 -6.36 8.26
CA ALA A 163 -15.77 -5.55 8.00
C ALA A 163 -15.35 -4.72 9.23
N SER A 164 -14.07 -4.78 9.59
CA SER A 164 -13.49 -4.01 10.71
C SER A 164 -13.29 -2.53 10.39
N VAL A 165 -12.97 -2.24 9.12
CA VAL A 165 -12.70 -0.89 8.59
C VAL A 165 -13.46 -0.70 7.28
N MET A 166 -14.03 0.50 7.11
CA MET A 166 -14.62 0.96 5.85
C MET A 166 -13.70 1.98 5.20
N ILE A 167 -13.51 1.85 3.88
CA ILE A 167 -12.64 2.71 3.07
C ILE A 167 -13.50 3.41 2.04
N ARG A 168 -13.54 4.74 2.09
CA ARG A 168 -14.12 5.58 1.05
C ARG A 168 -13.02 6.06 0.11
N ARG A 169 -13.36 6.12 -1.17
CA ARG A 169 -12.43 6.49 -2.24
C ARG A 169 -12.93 7.78 -2.89
N PRO A 170 -12.08 8.78 -3.09
CA PRO A 170 -12.43 9.92 -3.91
C PRO A 170 -12.56 9.52 -5.38
N GLU A 171 -13.32 10.31 -6.11
CA GLU A 171 -13.39 10.28 -7.57
C GLU A 171 -12.27 11.14 -8.14
N VAL A 172 -11.37 10.52 -8.89
CA VAL A 172 -10.19 11.16 -9.47
C VAL A 172 -9.83 10.43 -10.76
N GLY A 173 -9.41 11.18 -11.78
CA GLY A 173 -9.04 10.63 -13.08
C GLY A 173 -7.84 9.68 -12.96
N ALA A 174 -7.87 8.56 -13.68
CA ALA A 174 -6.82 7.54 -13.63
C ALA A 174 -5.44 8.09 -14.00
N ALA A 175 -5.35 8.95 -15.02
CA ALA A 175 -4.10 9.57 -15.44
C ALA A 175 -3.45 10.42 -14.34
N VAL A 176 -4.26 11.17 -13.59
CA VAL A 176 -3.78 12.00 -12.45
C VAL A 176 -3.09 11.12 -11.42
N ILE A 177 -3.72 10.01 -11.04
CA ILE A 177 -3.19 9.15 -9.98
C ILE A 177 -2.11 8.18 -10.48
N ALA A 178 -2.05 7.89 -11.78
CA ALA A 178 -0.96 7.12 -12.37
C ALA A 178 0.36 7.89 -12.40
N LEU A 179 0.33 9.22 -12.52
CA LEU A 179 1.53 10.04 -12.73
C LEU A 179 2.62 9.83 -11.66
N PRO A 180 2.35 9.85 -10.34
CA PRO A 180 3.38 9.58 -9.34
C PRO A 180 3.95 8.15 -9.43
N ALA A 181 3.12 7.18 -9.80
CA ALA A 181 3.55 5.78 -9.97
C ALA A 181 4.49 5.63 -11.17
N LEU A 182 4.17 6.30 -12.29
CA LEU A 182 5.01 6.36 -13.48
C LEU A 182 6.33 7.07 -13.18
N VAL A 183 6.29 8.22 -12.51
CA VAL A 183 7.50 8.97 -12.12
C VAL A 183 8.39 8.14 -11.21
N LEU A 184 7.83 7.46 -10.21
CA LEU A 184 8.59 6.58 -9.32
C LEU A 184 9.25 5.44 -10.11
N GLY A 185 8.49 4.69 -10.90
CA GLY A 185 9.00 3.53 -11.63
C GLY A 185 10.01 3.90 -12.73
N VAL A 186 9.70 4.92 -13.53
CA VAL A 186 10.53 5.33 -14.67
C VAL A 186 11.83 5.96 -14.19
N LEU A 187 11.79 6.95 -13.28
CA LEU A 187 13.02 7.61 -12.83
C LEU A 187 13.96 6.67 -12.06
N SER A 188 13.43 5.66 -11.38
CA SER A 188 14.26 4.65 -10.69
C SER A 188 14.95 3.68 -11.66
N THR A 189 14.46 3.57 -12.90
CA THR A 189 14.95 2.58 -13.88
C THR A 189 15.73 3.23 -15.02
N VAL A 190 15.38 4.46 -15.41
CA VAL A 190 15.93 5.15 -16.58
C VAL A 190 16.44 6.54 -16.18
N GLY A 191 17.57 6.93 -16.76
CA GLY A 191 18.16 8.25 -16.57
C GLY A 191 19.13 8.31 -15.38
N PRO A 192 19.41 9.52 -14.85
CA PRO A 192 20.51 9.76 -13.92
C PRO A 192 20.29 9.22 -12.50
N PHE A 193 19.08 8.74 -12.19
CA PHE A 193 18.73 8.15 -10.89
C PHE A 193 18.61 6.64 -10.96
N SER A 194 18.99 6.02 -12.08
CA SER A 194 19.05 4.58 -12.26
C SER A 194 20.43 4.04 -11.93
N SER A 195 20.47 2.93 -11.19
CA SER A 195 21.71 2.19 -10.89
C SER A 195 22.20 1.32 -12.05
N GLY A 196 21.53 1.39 -13.20
CA GLY A 196 21.81 0.58 -14.37
C GLY A 196 21.03 -0.74 -14.37
N GLY A 197 21.56 -1.70 -15.12
CA GLY A 197 21.01 -3.06 -15.23
C GLY A 197 22.07 -4.11 -14.94
N PRO A 198 21.66 -5.38 -14.84
CA PRO A 198 22.60 -6.47 -14.57
C PRO A 198 23.59 -6.65 -15.73
N ALA A 199 24.79 -7.13 -15.40
CA ALA A 199 25.86 -7.41 -16.36
C ALA A 199 25.50 -8.54 -17.33
N SER A 200 24.64 -9.46 -16.90
CA SER A 200 24.13 -10.57 -17.70
C SER A 200 22.70 -10.89 -17.31
N TRP A 201 21.87 -11.22 -18.31
CA TRP A 201 20.49 -11.64 -18.09
C TRP A 201 20.39 -13.17 -18.01
N PRO A 202 19.50 -13.73 -17.16
CA PRO A 202 19.19 -15.15 -17.17
C PRO A 202 18.61 -15.60 -18.52
N ARG A 203 18.55 -16.92 -18.75
CA ARG A 203 17.81 -17.49 -19.88
C ARG A 203 16.37 -16.98 -19.89
N LEU A 204 15.81 -16.75 -21.08
CA LEU A 204 14.52 -16.10 -21.28
C LEU A 204 13.40 -16.73 -20.43
N GLU A 205 13.31 -18.05 -20.41
CA GLU A 205 12.33 -18.81 -19.64
C GLU A 205 12.44 -18.55 -18.13
N VAL A 206 13.66 -18.51 -17.58
CA VAL A 206 13.89 -18.22 -16.17
C VAL A 206 13.56 -16.76 -15.88
N LEU A 207 13.95 -15.85 -16.77
CA LEU A 207 13.64 -14.43 -16.66
C LEU A 207 12.13 -14.18 -16.63
N LEU A 208 11.37 -14.77 -17.53
CA LEU A 208 9.91 -14.62 -17.59
C LEU A 208 9.23 -15.19 -16.34
N ILE A 209 9.68 -16.35 -15.86
CA ILE A 209 9.16 -16.97 -14.62
C ILE A 209 9.46 -16.04 -13.42
N ALA A 210 10.71 -15.62 -13.25
CA ALA A 210 11.14 -14.79 -12.13
C ALA A 210 10.47 -13.40 -12.16
N ALA A 211 10.36 -12.77 -13.33
CA ALA A 211 9.68 -11.48 -13.49
C ALA A 211 8.19 -11.58 -13.17
N THR A 212 7.52 -12.65 -13.62
CA THR A 212 6.10 -12.88 -13.32
C THR A 212 5.90 -13.15 -11.83
N ALA A 213 6.72 -14.02 -11.23
CA ALA A 213 6.70 -14.30 -9.81
C ALA A 213 6.92 -13.03 -8.97
N THR A 214 7.86 -12.17 -9.38
CA THR A 214 8.17 -10.90 -8.71
C THR A 214 7.02 -9.90 -8.87
N ALA A 215 6.43 -9.78 -10.06
CA ALA A 215 5.27 -8.91 -10.28
C ALA A 215 4.08 -9.30 -9.40
N ILE A 216 3.85 -10.61 -9.21
CA ILE A 216 2.77 -11.11 -8.35
C ILE A 216 3.11 -10.94 -6.87
N THR A 217 4.28 -11.41 -6.43
CA THR A 217 4.60 -11.47 -4.99
C THR A 217 5.07 -10.15 -4.42
N ALA A 218 5.95 -9.42 -5.12
CA ALA A 218 6.40 -8.10 -4.72
C ALA A 218 5.40 -7.02 -5.18
N GLY A 219 5.11 -6.96 -6.47
CA GLY A 219 4.27 -5.90 -7.04
C GLY A 219 2.84 -5.88 -6.50
N LEU A 220 2.17 -7.04 -6.43
CA LEU A 220 0.82 -7.14 -5.87
C LEU A 220 0.80 -7.54 -4.39
N GLY A 221 1.52 -8.59 -4.02
CA GLY A 221 1.48 -9.16 -2.66
C GLY A 221 1.91 -8.17 -1.59
N GLU A 222 3.07 -7.51 -1.76
CA GLU A 222 3.54 -6.53 -0.78
C GLU A 222 2.59 -5.33 -0.66
N GLU A 223 2.09 -4.80 -1.78
CA GLU A 223 1.17 -3.65 -1.71
C GLU A 223 -0.17 -4.04 -1.07
N LEU A 224 -0.61 -5.28 -1.26
CA LEU A 224 -1.82 -5.79 -0.62
C LEU A 224 -1.63 -5.87 0.91
N ILE A 225 -0.57 -6.52 1.39
CA ILE A 225 -0.36 -6.66 2.84
C ILE A 225 0.04 -5.33 3.49
N TYR A 226 0.97 -4.57 2.92
CA TYR A 226 1.48 -3.36 3.55
C TYR A 226 0.54 -2.17 3.38
N ARG A 227 -0.01 -1.91 2.19
CA ARG A 227 -0.89 -0.72 1.99
C ARG A 227 -2.33 -1.03 2.34
N ARG A 228 -2.93 -1.99 1.62
CA ARG A 228 -4.37 -2.23 1.73
C ARG A 228 -4.76 -2.79 3.09
N PHE A 229 -3.94 -3.66 3.66
CA PHE A 229 -4.29 -4.35 4.90
C PHE A 229 -3.67 -3.73 6.15
N LEU A 230 -2.34 -3.67 6.24
CA LEU A 230 -1.62 -3.27 7.44
C LEU A 230 -1.68 -1.76 7.66
N GLN A 231 -1.22 -0.95 6.70
CA GLN A 231 -1.21 0.51 6.81
C GLN A 231 -2.62 1.04 7.09
N THR A 232 -3.64 0.59 6.35
CA THR A 232 -5.05 0.96 6.61
C THR A 232 -5.46 0.75 8.07
N ARG A 233 -5.03 -0.35 8.69
CA ARG A 233 -5.43 -0.67 10.06
C ARG A 233 -4.58 0.05 11.10
N LEU A 234 -3.28 0.23 10.83
CA LEU A 234 -2.42 1.06 11.66
C LEU A 234 -2.89 2.52 11.65
N GLU A 235 -3.28 3.06 10.49
CA GLU A 235 -3.88 4.39 10.39
C GLU A 235 -5.16 4.49 11.22
N ALA A 236 -6.01 3.45 11.17
CA ALA A 236 -7.26 3.39 11.93
C ALA A 236 -7.06 3.24 13.45
N LEU A 237 -5.90 2.74 13.90
CA LEU A 237 -5.59 2.49 15.32
C LEU A 237 -4.71 3.58 15.96
N LEU A 238 -3.78 4.13 15.20
CA LEU A 238 -2.66 4.94 15.73
C LEU A 238 -2.61 6.35 15.13
N GLY A 239 -3.38 6.60 14.08
CA GLY A 239 -3.42 7.87 13.38
C GLY A 239 -2.80 7.81 11.98
N PRO A 240 -3.21 8.73 11.08
CA PRO A 240 -2.87 8.66 9.66
C PRO A 240 -1.37 8.64 9.34
N TRP A 241 -0.57 9.47 10.00
CA TRP A 241 0.88 9.53 9.74
C TRP A 241 1.64 8.43 10.46
N THR A 242 1.25 8.12 11.69
CA THR A 242 1.85 7.05 12.49
C THR A 242 1.69 5.71 11.78
N GLY A 243 0.49 5.41 11.27
CA GLY A 243 0.23 4.17 10.56
C GLY A 243 0.96 4.05 9.23
N LEU A 244 1.09 5.16 8.48
CA LEU A 244 1.87 5.23 7.25
C LEU A 244 3.36 4.97 7.55
N LEU A 245 3.96 5.73 8.46
CA LEU A 245 5.39 5.63 8.75
C LEU A 245 5.77 4.27 9.34
N LEU A 246 4.94 3.68 10.20
CA LEU A 246 5.17 2.33 10.73
C LEU A 246 5.09 1.26 9.63
N ALA A 247 4.09 1.34 8.75
CA ALA A 247 3.99 0.39 7.64
C ALA A 247 5.19 0.54 6.68
N SER A 248 5.64 1.76 6.42
CA SER A 248 6.84 2.03 5.62
C SER A 248 8.13 1.54 6.29
N LEU A 249 8.25 1.68 7.61
CA LEU A 249 9.39 1.18 8.37
C LEU A 249 9.48 -0.34 8.29
N LEU A 250 8.36 -1.03 8.56
CA LEU A 250 8.28 -2.48 8.42
C LEU A 250 8.49 -2.94 6.96
N PHE A 251 8.09 -2.11 6.00
CA PHE A 251 8.35 -2.32 4.57
C PHE A 251 9.83 -2.13 4.20
N GLY A 252 10.57 -1.26 4.88
CA GLY A 252 12.02 -1.18 4.74
C GLY A 252 12.68 -2.41 5.34
N LEU A 253 12.38 -2.70 6.60
CA LEU A 253 13.06 -3.73 7.39
C LEU A 253 12.92 -5.15 6.84
N MET A 254 11.83 -5.53 6.16
CA MET A 254 11.76 -6.88 5.60
C MET A 254 12.72 -7.09 4.42
N HIS A 255 13.34 -6.02 3.89
CA HIS A 255 14.34 -6.11 2.84
C HIS A 255 15.77 -6.31 3.35
N VAL A 256 16.05 -6.29 4.66
CA VAL A 256 17.41 -6.39 5.24
C VAL A 256 18.21 -7.56 4.65
N LEU A 257 17.61 -8.75 4.54
CA LEU A 257 18.28 -9.96 4.05
C LEU A 257 18.48 -10.00 2.53
N SER A 258 17.72 -9.20 1.78
CA SER A 258 17.79 -9.15 0.32
C SER A 258 18.75 -8.07 -0.19
N HIS A 259 18.92 -6.98 0.56
CA HIS A 259 19.69 -5.80 0.13
C HIS A 259 20.88 -5.44 1.05
N GLY A 260 20.96 -6.01 2.26
CA GLY A 260 22.06 -5.75 3.19
C GLY A 260 23.37 -6.42 2.79
N GLY A 261 24.52 -5.77 2.94
CA GLY A 261 25.84 -6.37 2.64
C GLY A 261 26.84 -6.32 3.79
N GLY A 262 26.48 -5.67 4.90
CA GLY A 262 27.38 -5.37 6.02
C GLY A 262 26.81 -5.79 7.36
N ALA A 263 27.21 -5.07 8.42
CA ALA A 263 26.68 -5.32 9.75
C ALA A 263 25.14 -5.21 9.76
N TRP A 264 24.46 -5.93 10.65
CA TRP A 264 23.00 -5.98 10.69
C TRP A 264 22.36 -4.59 10.81
N TRP A 265 22.98 -3.69 11.59
CA TRP A 265 22.49 -2.34 11.82
C TRP A 265 22.72 -1.42 10.62
N GLU A 266 23.81 -1.61 9.87
CA GLU A 266 24.09 -0.88 8.63
C GLU A 266 23.09 -1.28 7.55
N SER A 267 22.85 -2.59 7.42
CA SER A 267 21.85 -3.13 6.51
C SER A 267 20.45 -2.62 6.85
N ALA A 268 20.10 -2.56 8.14
CA ALA A 268 18.85 -1.96 8.60
C ALA A 268 18.75 -0.48 8.24
N ALA A 269 19.78 0.32 8.50
CA ALA A 269 19.80 1.74 8.14
C ALA A 269 19.65 1.94 6.62
N GLN A 270 20.37 1.17 5.81
CA GLN A 270 20.29 1.25 4.35
C GLN A 270 18.87 0.94 3.85
N VAL A 271 18.23 -0.14 4.33
CA VAL A 271 16.89 -0.48 3.84
C VAL A 271 15.79 0.41 4.38
N ILE A 272 15.95 1.00 5.58
CA ILE A 272 15.06 2.06 6.07
C ILE A 272 15.21 3.29 5.18
N ALA A 273 16.44 3.67 4.84
CA ALA A 273 16.73 4.82 4.00
C ALA A 273 16.14 4.66 2.58
N LEU A 274 16.35 3.51 1.94
CA LEU A 274 15.94 3.29 0.55
C LEU A 274 14.52 2.72 0.45
N GLN A 275 14.34 1.44 0.78
CA GLN A 275 13.05 0.74 0.65
C GLN A 275 11.99 1.34 1.56
N GLY A 276 12.35 1.76 2.77
CA GLY A 276 11.45 2.44 3.69
C GLY A 276 10.94 3.77 3.14
N THR A 277 11.81 4.60 2.54
CA THR A 277 11.41 5.85 1.86
C THR A 277 10.52 5.58 0.64
N THR A 278 10.83 4.57 -0.17
CA THR A 278 9.92 4.10 -1.24
C THR A 278 8.56 3.68 -0.65
N GLY A 279 8.56 3.01 0.50
CA GLY A 279 7.37 2.68 1.25
C GLY A 279 6.55 3.91 1.67
N ILE A 280 7.19 5.03 2.05
CA ILE A 280 6.51 6.30 2.32
C ILE A 280 5.84 6.84 1.05
N ALA A 281 6.49 6.78 -0.10
CA ALA A 281 5.92 7.24 -1.38
C ALA A 281 4.66 6.43 -1.75
N LEU A 282 4.76 5.11 -1.71
CA LEU A 282 3.64 4.19 -1.96
C LEU A 282 2.53 4.37 -0.91
N GLY A 283 2.90 4.54 0.35
CA GLY A 283 1.99 4.78 1.46
C GLY A 283 1.23 6.10 1.34
N LEU A 284 1.88 7.14 0.82
CA LEU A 284 1.23 8.42 0.50
C LEU A 284 0.22 8.26 -0.62
N MET A 285 0.58 7.58 -1.73
CA MET A 285 -0.37 7.32 -2.84
C MET A 285 -1.60 6.54 -2.33
N TRP A 286 -1.38 5.52 -1.51
CA TRP A 286 -2.45 4.76 -0.87
C TRP A 286 -3.34 5.65 0.00
N ARG A 287 -2.76 6.40 0.92
CA ARG A 287 -3.51 7.28 1.83
C ARG A 287 -4.29 8.35 1.07
N ARG A 288 -3.71 8.88 0.00
CA ARG A 288 -4.23 9.99 -0.80
C ARG A 288 -5.51 9.61 -1.57
N TRP A 289 -5.53 8.43 -2.19
CA TRP A 289 -6.58 8.04 -3.13
C TRP A 289 -7.24 6.69 -2.84
N ARG A 290 -6.67 5.86 -1.95
CA ARG A 290 -7.18 4.52 -1.59
C ARG A 290 -7.37 3.61 -2.80
N ARG A 291 -6.52 3.77 -3.81
CA ARG A 291 -6.47 2.99 -5.06
C ARG A 291 -5.23 2.10 -5.03
N LEU A 292 -5.44 0.81 -4.74
CA LEU A 292 -4.34 -0.14 -4.59
C LEU A 292 -3.57 -0.31 -5.91
N TRP A 293 -4.28 -0.27 -7.04
CA TRP A 293 -3.67 -0.45 -8.36
C TRP A 293 -2.57 0.56 -8.66
N VAL A 294 -2.62 1.78 -8.10
CA VAL A 294 -1.58 2.79 -8.29
C VAL A 294 -0.28 2.37 -7.61
N CYS A 295 -0.37 1.86 -6.39
CA CYS A 295 0.77 1.33 -5.66
C CYS A 295 1.33 0.08 -6.36
N VAL A 296 0.45 -0.81 -6.83
CA VAL A 296 0.85 -2.01 -7.59
C VAL A 296 1.55 -1.62 -8.90
N LEU A 297 1.01 -0.65 -9.64
CA LEU A 297 1.65 -0.15 -10.87
C LEU A 297 3.05 0.38 -10.58
N ALA A 298 3.20 1.24 -9.56
CA ALA A 298 4.49 1.79 -9.19
C ALA A 298 5.49 0.68 -8.85
N HIS A 299 5.08 -0.30 -8.04
CA HIS A 299 5.95 -1.37 -7.59
C HIS A 299 6.29 -2.36 -8.72
N VAL A 300 5.33 -2.72 -9.57
CA VAL A 300 5.59 -3.51 -10.77
C VAL A 300 6.58 -2.80 -11.70
N LEU A 301 6.48 -1.48 -11.86
CA LEU A 301 7.45 -0.73 -12.66
C LEU A 301 8.84 -0.71 -12.01
N LEU A 302 8.93 -0.50 -10.69
CA LEU A 302 10.20 -0.52 -9.95
C LEU A 302 10.97 -1.83 -10.16
N ASN A 303 10.27 -2.97 -10.16
CA ASN A 303 10.90 -4.28 -10.28
C ASN A 303 11.00 -4.80 -11.73
N GLY A 304 10.05 -4.39 -12.59
CA GLY A 304 9.82 -5.03 -13.88
C GLY A 304 10.13 -4.16 -15.10
N LEU A 305 10.30 -2.84 -14.95
CA LEU A 305 10.55 -1.97 -16.10
C LEU A 305 11.89 -2.28 -16.77
N GLY A 306 12.94 -2.56 -16.00
CA GLY A 306 14.24 -2.97 -16.54
C GLY A 306 14.16 -4.26 -17.36
N VAL A 307 13.40 -5.24 -16.85
CA VAL A 307 13.11 -6.50 -17.56
C VAL A 307 12.38 -6.22 -18.87
N LEU A 308 11.33 -5.40 -18.84
CA LEU A 308 10.56 -5.03 -20.03
C LEU A 308 11.45 -4.38 -21.09
N LEU A 309 12.29 -3.43 -20.70
CA LEU A 309 13.21 -2.76 -21.62
C LEU A 309 14.20 -3.73 -22.25
N HIS A 310 14.74 -4.67 -21.46
CA HIS A 310 15.60 -5.73 -21.99
C HIS A 310 14.87 -6.60 -23.02
N LEU A 311 13.65 -7.06 -22.71
CA LEU A 311 12.84 -7.86 -23.63
C LEU A 311 12.50 -7.12 -24.92
N LEU A 312 12.21 -5.82 -24.85
CA LEU A 312 11.99 -4.99 -26.04
C LEU A 312 13.27 -4.90 -26.90
N GLY A 313 14.43 -4.76 -26.28
CA GLY A 313 15.72 -4.77 -27.00
C GLY A 313 16.06 -6.10 -27.67
N LEU A 314 15.45 -7.22 -27.25
CA LEU A 314 15.57 -8.49 -27.98
C LEU A 314 14.70 -8.54 -29.25
N LEU A 315 13.71 -7.64 -29.38
CA LEU A 315 12.79 -7.60 -30.51
C LEU A 315 13.22 -6.63 -31.63
N GLY A 316 14.12 -5.68 -31.36
CA GLY A 316 14.61 -4.67 -32.31
C GLY A 316 14.58 -3.26 -31.74
#